data_AF-A0A2K1JKG7-F1
#
_entry.id   AF-A0A2K1JKG7-F1
#
_cell.length_a   1.000
_cell.length_b   1.000
_cell.length_c   1.000
_cell.angle_alpha   90.00
_cell.angle_beta   90.00
_cell.angle_gamma   90.00
#
_symmetry.space_group_name_H-M   'P 1'
#
loop_
_entity.id
_entity.type
_entity.pdbx_description
1 polymer ?
#
loop_
_entity_poly.entity_id
_entity_poly.type
_entity_poly.pdbx_seq_one_letter_code
_entity_poly.pdbx_strand_id
1 'polypeptide(L)'
;SREEICGGVGNKSCREKLFLELGAILESGRPPKTDKATILSDAVRILTQLRAEAQGLTESNNQLRETIKDLKGTWNGLRILVWWCN
;
A
#
# COMPACT_ATOMS: atom_id res chain seq x y z
N SER A 1 23.30 -2.49 4.49
CA SER A 1 24.17 -1.41 3.99
C SER A 1 23.30 -0.48 3.17
N ARG A 2 23.18 0.79 3.59
CA ARG A 2 22.34 1.79 2.96
C ARG A 2 23.14 2.37 1.80
N GLU A 3 22.85 1.91 0.59
CA GLU A 3 23.54 2.36 -0.61
C GLU A 3 23.30 3.86 -0.82
N GLU A 4 24.41 4.54 -0.98
CA GLU A 4 24.56 5.97 -1.11
C GLU A 4 23.87 6.42 -2.40
N ILE A 5 22.71 7.07 -2.28
CA ILE A 5 21.99 7.67 -3.42
C ILE A 5 22.86 8.85 -3.87
N CYS A 6 23.72 8.57 -4.85
CA CYS A 6 24.81 9.40 -5.34
C CYS A 6 24.45 10.89 -5.42
N GLY A 7 25.10 11.69 -4.57
CA GLY A 7 25.33 13.10 -4.82
C GLY A 7 26.40 13.24 -5.91
N GLY A 8 26.13 14.06 -6.92
CA GLY A 8 27.13 14.44 -7.93
C GLY A 8 26.60 14.40 -9.35
N VAL A 9 26.52 15.58 -9.95
CA VAL A 9 26.25 15.82 -11.37
C VAL A 9 27.27 15.05 -12.22
N GLY A 10 26.81 14.07 -13.02
CA GLY A 10 27.55 13.56 -14.18
C GLY A 10 27.80 12.05 -14.21
N ASN A 11 26.79 11.24 -14.54
CA ASN A 11 27.01 9.99 -15.28
C ASN A 11 25.69 9.47 -15.86
N LYS A 12 25.56 9.44 -17.20
CA LYS A 12 24.37 8.89 -17.89
C LYS A 12 24.05 7.46 -17.43
N SER A 13 25.09 6.67 -17.16
CA SER A 13 25.02 5.31 -16.63
C SER A 13 24.30 5.20 -15.27
N CYS A 14 24.52 6.13 -14.34
CA CYS A 14 23.87 6.06 -13.02
C CYS A 14 22.37 6.32 -13.10
N ARG A 15 21.94 7.22 -14.00
CA ARG A 15 20.51 7.49 -14.22
C ARG A 15 19.81 6.31 -14.88
N GLU A 16 20.48 5.60 -15.79
CA GLU A 16 19.93 4.44 -16.48
C GLU A 16 19.72 3.25 -15.54
N LYS A 17 20.61 3.03 -14.57
CA LYS A 17 20.44 2.00 -13.53
C LYS A 17 19.14 2.17 -12.75
N LEU A 18 18.80 3.40 -12.37
CA LEU A 18 17.56 3.69 -11.63
C LEU A 18 16.29 3.30 -12.41
N PHE A 19 16.28 3.50 -13.73
CA PHE A 19 15.12 3.11 -14.55
C PHE A 19 15.01 1.59 -14.70
N LEU A 20 16.15 0.88 -14.77
CA LEU A 20 16.16 -0.59 -14.83
C LEU A 20 15.70 -1.21 -13.51
N GLU A 21 16.19 -0.70 -12.38
CA GLU A 21 15.75 -1.13 -11.04
C GLU A 21 14.27 -0.86 -10.82
N LEU A 22 13.78 0.33 -11.22
CA LEU A 22 12.37 0.67 -11.16
C LEU A 22 11.53 -0.27 -12.04
N GLY A 23 11.96 -0.54 -13.28
CA GLY A 23 11.29 -1.49 -14.16
C GLY A 23 11.19 -2.89 -13.56
N ALA A 24 12.27 -3.38 -12.94
CA ALA A 24 12.30 -4.68 -12.27
C ALA A 24 11.32 -4.78 -11.09
N ILE A 25 11.14 -3.68 -10.33
CA ILE A 25 10.18 -3.62 -9.22
C ILE A 25 8.72 -3.62 -9.73
N LEU A 26 8.46 -2.92 -10.84
CA LEU A 26 7.11 -2.78 -11.39
C LEU A 26 6.60 -4.04 -12.10
N GLU A 27 7.50 -4.86 -12.63
CA GLU A 27 7.17 -6.05 -13.40
C GLU A 27 7.84 -7.31 -12.82
N SER A 28 7.40 -7.76 -11.64
CA SER A 28 7.82 -9.07 -11.11
C SER A 28 7.26 -10.20 -12.00
N GLY A 29 7.98 -10.52 -13.09
CA GLY A 29 7.65 -11.63 -13.99
C GLY A 29 7.60 -11.32 -15.50
N ARG A 30 7.85 -10.08 -15.94
CA ARG A 30 7.91 -9.72 -17.37
C ARG A 30 9.31 -9.20 -17.76
N PRO A 31 9.81 -9.44 -18.99
CA PRO A 31 11.10 -8.90 -19.43
C PRO A 31 11.15 -7.36 -19.33
N PRO A 32 12.30 -6.79 -18.90
CA PRO A 32 12.42 -5.37 -18.57
C PRO A 32 12.17 -4.49 -19.81
N LYS A 33 11.17 -3.62 -19.71
CA LYS A 33 10.90 -2.57 -20.70
C LYS A 33 12.07 -1.58 -20.75
N THR A 34 12.52 -1.21 -21.94
CA THR A 34 13.64 -0.27 -22.15
C THR A 34 13.21 1.19 -22.35
N ASP A 35 11.90 1.44 -22.51
CA ASP A 35 11.37 2.80 -22.66
C ASP A 35 11.11 3.48 -21.32
N LYS A 36 11.82 4.59 -21.07
CA LYS A 36 11.77 5.35 -19.81
C LYS A 36 10.39 5.96 -19.56
N ALA A 37 9.68 6.40 -20.60
CA ALA A 37 8.35 6.97 -20.46
C ALA A 37 7.33 5.91 -20.02
N THR A 38 7.39 4.73 -20.62
CA THR A 38 6.55 3.59 -20.23
C THR A 38 6.81 3.14 -18.80
N ILE A 39 8.08 3.03 -18.37
CA ILE A 39 8.43 2.67 -16.98
C ILE A 39 7.79 3.66 -15.98
N LEU A 40 7.91 4.97 -16.23
CA LEU A 40 7.32 5.98 -15.35
C LEU A 40 5.79 5.95 -15.36
N SER A 41 5.17 5.76 -16.53
CA SER A 41 3.72 5.64 -16.64
C SER A 41 3.19 4.42 -15.86
N ASP A 42 3.88 3.28 -15.95
CA ASP A 42 3.54 2.09 -15.18
C ASP A 42 3.75 2.29 -13.69
N ALA A 43 4.82 2.99 -13.29
CA ALA A 43 5.06 3.36 -11.89
C ALA A 43 3.90 4.16 -11.31
N VAL A 44 3.48 5.21 -12.02
CA VAL A 44 2.37 6.07 -11.59
C VAL A 44 1.07 5.27 -11.50
N ARG A 45 0.79 4.41 -12.49
CA ARG A 45 -0.40 3.56 -12.50
C ARG A 45 -0.42 2.61 -11.29
N ILE A 46 0.68 1.89 -11.04
CA ILE A 46 0.78 0.94 -9.92
C ILE A 46 0.71 1.67 -8.58
N LEU A 47 1.39 2.81 -8.43
CA LEU A 47 1.31 3.62 -7.21
C LEU A 47 -0.11 4.13 -6.94
N THR A 48 -0.84 4.51 -7.98
CA THR A 48 -2.24 4.94 -7.87
C THR A 48 -3.13 3.79 -7.41
N GLN A 49 -2.94 2.60 -7.97
CA GLN A 49 -3.66 1.39 -7.57
C GLN A 49 -3.37 1.01 -6.11
N LEU A 50 -2.09 0.95 -5.72
CA LEU A 50 -1.68 0.63 -4.35
C LEU A 50 -2.21 1.65 -3.34
N ARG A 51 -2.27 2.94 -3.72
CA ARG A 51 -2.88 3.98 -2.88
C ARG A 51 -4.37 3.72 -2.67
N ALA A 52 -5.10 3.38 -3.74
CA ALA A 52 -6.52 3.07 -3.64
C ALA A 52 -6.77 1.81 -2.79
N GLU A 53 -5.95 0.77 -2.95
CA GLU A 53 -6.01 -0.43 -2.12
C GLU A 53 -5.72 -0.14 -0.65
N ALA A 54 -4.70 0.66 -0.35
CA ALA A 54 -4.38 1.06 1.02
C ALA A 54 -5.52 1.86 1.68
N GLN A 55 -6.16 2.75 0.91
CA GLN A 55 -7.35 3.48 1.36
C GLN A 55 -8.53 2.53 1.62
N GLY A 56 -8.81 1.59 0.70
CA GLY A 56 -9.86 0.58 0.88
C GLY A 56 -9.63 -0.32 2.09
N LEU A 57 -8.39 -0.74 2.33
CA LEU A 57 -8.01 -1.50 3.53
C LEU A 57 -8.21 -0.69 4.81
N THR A 58 -7.87 0.59 4.80
CA THR A 58 -8.07 1.49 5.94
C THR A 58 -9.56 1.63 6.27
N GLU A 59 -10.38 1.84 5.24
CA GLU A 59 -11.84 1.95 5.37
C GLU A 59 -12.45 0.65 5.91
N SER A 60 -12.10 -0.50 5.31
CA SER A 60 -12.54 -1.81 5.77
C SER A 60 -12.14 -2.09 7.22
N ASN A 61 -10.91 -1.70 7.61
CA ASN A 61 -10.45 -1.83 8.99
C ASN A 61 -11.30 -0.99 9.96
N ASN A 62 -11.62 0.26 9.59
CA ASN A 62 -12.46 1.13 10.41
C ASN A 62 -13.87 0.53 10.59
N GLN A 63 -14.49 0.07 9.51
CA GLN A 63 -15.81 -0.57 9.55
C GLN A 63 -15.83 -1.82 10.44
N LEU A 64 -14.79 -2.65 10.37
CA LEU A 64 -14.65 -3.81 11.26
C LEU A 64 -14.50 -3.39 12.72
N ARG A 65 -13.76 -2.32 13.02
CA ARG A 65 -13.60 -1.81 14.38
C ARG A 65 -14.91 -1.27 14.95
N GLU A 66 -15.73 -0.60 14.14
CA GLU A 66 -17.07 -0.16 14.52
C GLU A 66 -17.98 -1.35 14.80
N THR A 67 -18.00 -2.34 13.90
CA THR A 67 -18.77 -3.58 14.10
C THR A 67 -18.41 -4.28 15.40
N ILE A 68 -17.12 -4.37 15.73
CA ILE A 68 -16.66 -4.95 17.00
C ILE A 68 -17.16 -4.14 18.20
N LYS A 69 -17.14 -2.81 18.12
CA LYS A 69 -17.62 -1.93 19.19
C LYS A 69 -19.12 -2.13 19.41
N ASP A 70 -19.90 -2.22 18.35
CA ASP A 70 -21.35 -2.42 18.42
C ASP A 70 -21.67 -3.80 19.01
N LEU A 71 -21.00 -4.86 18.57
CA LEU A 71 -21.15 -6.20 19.15
C LEU A 71 -20.82 -6.24 20.64
N LYS A 72 -19.78 -5.52 21.09
CA LYS A 72 -19.48 -5.40 22.52
C LYS A 72 -20.58 -4.63 23.25
N GLY A 73 -21.12 -3.59 22.64
CA GLY A 73 -22.23 -2.81 23.19
C GLY A 73 -23.49 -3.67 23.38
N THR A 74 -23.89 -4.42 22.36
CA THR A 74 -25.06 -5.30 22.42
C THR A 74 -24.88 -6.43 23.43
N TRP A 75 -23.69 -7.04 23.46
CA TRP A 75 -23.36 -8.08 24.45
C TRP A 75 -23.45 -7.54 25.89
N ASN A 76 -22.89 -6.35 26.14
CA ASN A 76 -23.01 -5.70 27.44
C ASN A 76 -24.48 -5.39 27.80
N GLY A 77 -25.27 -4.91 26.85
CA GLY A 77 -26.69 -4.64 27.03
C GLY A 77 -27.48 -5.90 27.41
N LEU A 78 -27.25 -7.02 26.70
CA LEU A 78 -27.87 -8.31 27.00
C LEU A 78 -27.50 -8.79 28.40
N ARG A 79 -26.24 -8.64 28.82
CA ARG A 79 -25.85 -8.97 30.19
C ARG A 79 -26.61 -8.15 31.21
N ILE A 80 -26.69 -6.83 31.03
CA ILE A 80 -27.42 -5.96 31.95
C ILE A 80 -28.89 -6.37 32.04
N LEU A 81 -29.54 -6.68 30.91
CA LEU A 81 -30.92 -7.15 30.89
C LEU A 81 -31.10 -8.46 31.66
N VAL A 82 -30.20 -9.44 31.48
CA VAL A 82 -30.26 -10.72 32.22
C VAL A 82 -30.10 -10.51 33.72
N TRP A 83 -29.20 -9.60 34.13
CA TRP A 83 -29.02 -9.21 35.53
C TRP A 83 -30.25 -8.53 36.12
N TRP A 84 -31.01 -7.79 35.30
CA TRP A 84 -32.21 -7.09 35.76
C TRP A 84 -33.42 -8.03 35.92
N CYS A 85 -33.42 -9.15 35.20
CA CYS A 85 -34.50 -10.14 35.22
C CYS A 85 -34.35 -11.25 36.28
N ASN A 86 -33.17 -11.42 36.90
CA ASN A 86 -32.95 -12.35 38.02
C ASN A 86 -32.94 -11.59 39.34
#